data_AF-A0A2Z6QPU4-F1
#
_entry.id   AF-A0A2Z6QPU4-F1
#
_cell.length_a   1.000
_cell.length_b   1.000
_cell.length_c   1.000
_cell.angle_alpha   90.00
_cell.angle_beta   90.00
_cell.angle_gamma   90.00
#
_symmetry.space_group_name_H-M   'P 1'
#
loop_
_entity.id
_entity.type
_entity.pdbx_description
1 polymer ?
#
loop_
_entity_poly.entity_id
_entity_poly.type
_entity_poly.pdbx_seq_one_letter_code
_entity_poly.pdbx_strand_id
1 'polypeptide(L)'
;MSTSTAEHDSYLVKNWDTETLILHLEEQSLKLDDDDLGILRNENITGQDFLDMTKEDFQNYGFKEGPVMRLAKEAKALKDNTK
;
A
#
# COMPACT_ATOMS: atom_id res chain seq x y z
N MET A 1 -1.67 -10.40 -32.07
CA MET A 1 -2.46 -9.88 -30.94
C MET A 1 -1.46 -9.44 -29.89
N SER A 2 -0.97 -8.20 -29.99
CA SER A 2 -0.04 -7.64 -29.01
C SER A 2 -0.88 -6.83 -28.03
N THR A 3 -1.27 -7.45 -26.92
CA THR A 3 -1.77 -6.66 -25.79
C THR A 3 -0.60 -5.86 -25.29
N SER A 4 -0.80 -4.55 -25.35
CA SER A 4 0.18 -3.51 -25.08
C SER A 4 0.78 -3.70 -23.70
N THR A 5 2.10 -3.57 -23.60
CA THR A 5 2.90 -3.61 -22.36
C THR A 5 2.31 -2.74 -21.22
N ALA A 6 1.50 -1.73 -21.56
CA ALA A 6 0.78 -0.88 -20.60
C ALA A 6 -0.30 -1.57 -19.76
N GLU A 7 -0.93 -2.65 -20.24
CA GLU A 7 -1.99 -3.36 -19.48
C GLU A 7 -1.40 -4.21 -18.34
N HIS A 8 -0.16 -4.67 -18.51
CA HIS A 8 0.53 -5.48 -17.50
C HIS A 8 1.10 -4.64 -16.34
N ASP A 9 1.37 -3.36 -16.58
CA ASP A 9 1.90 -2.43 -15.60
C ASP A 9 0.87 -2.05 -14.51
N SER A 10 -0.44 -2.13 -14.80
CA SER A 10 -1.49 -1.87 -13.79
C SER A 10 -1.51 -2.90 -12.64
N TYR A 11 -0.95 -4.09 -12.87
CA TYR A 11 -0.81 -5.13 -11.83
C TYR A 11 0.41 -4.89 -10.93
N LEU A 12 1.32 -4.00 -11.31
CA LEU A 12 2.49 -3.72 -10.49
C LEU A 12 2.10 -2.72 -9.41
N VAL A 13 2.23 -3.14 -8.15
CA VAL A 13 1.92 -2.33 -6.96
C VAL A 13 2.55 -0.95 -7.01
N LYS A 14 3.77 -0.82 -7.55
CA LYS A 14 4.45 0.47 -7.74
C LYS A 14 3.67 1.51 -8.57
N ASN A 15 2.73 1.07 -9.40
CA ASN A 15 1.94 1.93 -10.26
C ASN A 15 0.55 2.24 -9.68
N TRP A 16 0.22 1.70 -8.50
CA TRP A 16 -1.05 1.97 -7.85
C TRP A 16 -1.08 3.40 -7.33
N ASP A 17 -2.17 4.11 -7.65
CA ASP A 17 -2.51 5.34 -6.96
C ASP A 17 -3.00 5.05 -5.54
N THR A 18 -3.18 6.12 -4.77
CA THR A 18 -3.57 6.04 -3.35
C THR A 18 -4.89 5.31 -3.15
N GLU A 19 -5.89 5.49 -4.02
CA GLU A 19 -7.19 4.81 -3.89
C GLU A 19 -7.10 3.33 -4.26
N THR A 20 -6.33 2.97 -5.30
CA THR A 20 -6.09 1.56 -5.66
C THR A 20 -5.36 0.82 -4.54
N LEU A 21 -4.38 1.46 -3.89
CA LEU A 21 -3.72 0.92 -2.71
C LEU A 21 -4.71 0.68 -1.57
N ILE A 22 -5.57 1.66 -1.26
CA ILE A 22 -6.55 1.54 -0.18
C ILE A 22 -7.54 0.41 -0.44
N LEU A 23 -8.08 0.30 -1.66
CA LEU A 23 -8.97 -0.79 -2.04
C LEU A 23 -8.33 -2.16 -1.80
N HIS A 24 -7.06 -2.33 -2.19
CA HIS A 24 -6.32 -3.57 -1.91
C HIS A 24 -6.20 -3.84 -0.40
N LEU A 25 -5.85 -2.82 0.40
CA LEU A 25 -5.70 -2.98 1.85
C LEU A 25 -7.01 -3.33 2.57
N GLU A 26 -8.14 -2.81 2.09
CA GLU A 26 -9.48 -3.18 2.55
C GLU A 26 -9.78 -4.66 2.26
N GLU A 27 -9.47 -5.13 1.04
CA GLU A 27 -9.65 -6.53 0.63
C GLU A 27 -8.80 -7.51 1.47
N GLN A 28 -7.59 -7.11 1.87
CA GLN A 28 -6.71 -7.92 2.72
C GLN A 28 -7.23 -8.10 4.15
N SER A 29 -8.35 -7.48 4.53
CA SER A 29 -8.96 -7.62 5.85
C SER A 29 -7.98 -7.34 7.00
N LEU A 30 -7.11 -6.34 6.81
CA LEU A 30 -6.09 -5.95 7.78
C LEU A 30 -6.67 -5.30 9.04
N LYS A 31 -8.00 -5.17 9.17
CA LYS A 31 -8.65 -4.50 10.31
C LYS A 31 -8.10 -3.09 10.54
N LEU A 32 -7.91 -2.35 9.45
CA LEU A 32 -7.65 -0.91 9.49
C LEU A 32 -9.01 -0.22 9.69
N ASP A 33 -9.02 0.90 10.39
CA ASP A 33 -10.19 1.76 10.50
C ASP A 33 -10.14 2.90 9.49
N ASP A 34 -11.21 3.69 9.43
CA ASP A 34 -11.32 4.82 8.49
C ASP A 34 -10.24 5.88 8.73
N ASP A 35 -9.75 6.03 9.98
CA ASP A 35 -8.69 6.97 10.34
C ASP A 35 -7.35 6.49 9.75
N ASP A 36 -7.03 5.19 9.89
CA ASP A 36 -5.84 4.59 9.29
C ASP A 36 -5.82 4.80 7.75
N LEU A 37 -6.95 4.55 7.07
CA LEU A 37 -7.07 4.78 5.63
C LEU A 37 -7.05 6.26 5.27
N GLY A 38 -7.59 7.11 6.15
CA GLY A 38 -7.56 8.56 6.02
C GLY A 38 -6.13 9.13 6.02
N ILE A 39 -5.22 8.55 6.80
CA ILE A 39 -3.80 8.95 6.79
C ILE A 39 -3.19 8.68 5.41
N LEU A 40 -3.43 7.51 4.82
CA LEU A 40 -2.92 7.17 3.48
C LEU A 40 -3.41 8.18 2.42
N ARG A 41 -4.71 8.55 2.48
CA ARG A 41 -5.30 9.57 1.59
C ARG A 41 -4.69 10.94 1.80
N ASN A 42 -4.57 11.38 3.05
CA ASN A 42 -4.10 12.73 3.39
C ASN A 42 -2.64 12.95 2.95
N GLU A 43 -1.79 11.94 3.15
CA GLU A 43 -0.38 11.99 2.78
C GLU A 43 -0.14 11.61 1.32
N ASN A 44 -1.20 11.26 0.57
CA ASN A 44 -1.15 10.83 -0.82
C ASN A 44 -0.14 9.68 -1.05
N ILE A 45 -0.16 8.68 -0.17
CA ILE A 45 0.74 7.53 -0.22
C ILE A 45 0.36 6.63 -1.39
N THR A 46 1.20 6.60 -2.42
CA THR A 46 1.02 5.71 -3.57
C THR A 46 1.54 4.31 -3.28
N GLY A 47 1.26 3.35 -4.16
CA GLY A 47 1.76 1.99 -4.01
C GLY A 47 3.30 1.90 -4.00
N GLN A 48 4.00 2.73 -4.77
CA GLN A 48 5.47 2.78 -4.72
C GLN A 48 5.96 3.29 -3.36
N ASP A 49 5.37 4.38 -2.85
CA ASP A 49 5.74 4.94 -1.55
C ASP A 49 5.51 3.89 -0.44
N PHE A 50 4.35 3.25 -0.45
CA PHE A 50 3.99 2.20 0.50
C PHE A 50 4.98 1.03 0.53
N LEU A 51 5.49 0.60 -0.63
CA LEU A 51 6.48 -0.48 -0.73
C LEU A 51 7.87 -0.10 -0.19
N ASP A 52 8.17 1.19 -0.13
CA ASP A 52 9.45 1.71 0.35
C ASP A 52 9.40 2.20 1.79
N MET A 53 8.20 2.42 2.33
CA MET A 53 7.98 2.79 3.72
C MET A 53 8.46 1.71 4.70
N THR A 54 9.11 2.17 5.76
CA THR A 54 9.50 1.39 6.92
C THR A 54 8.46 1.51 8.04
N LYS A 55 8.61 0.71 9.10
CA LYS A 55 7.78 0.85 10.31
C LYS A 55 7.88 2.25 10.93
N GLU A 56 9.07 2.85 10.89
CA GLU A 56 9.31 4.19 11.44
C GLU A 56 8.58 5.25 10.61
N ASP A 57 8.56 5.11 9.28
CA ASP A 57 7.81 6.02 8.41
C ASP A 57 6.30 5.97 8.73
N PHE A 58 5.71 4.77 8.86
CA PHE A 58 4.32 4.66 9.29
C PHE A 58 4.08 5.31 10.67
N GLN A 59 4.96 5.12 11.64
CA GLN A 59 4.82 5.78 12.95
C GLN A 59 4.90 7.31 12.85
N ASN A 60 5.78 7.83 11.98
CA ASN A 60 5.94 9.27 11.76
C ASN A 60 4.71 9.92 11.12
N TYR A 61 3.95 9.18 10.31
CA TYR A 61 2.65 9.62 9.78
C TYR A 61 1.48 9.46 10.76
N GLY A 62 1.75 9.00 11.99
CA GLY A 62 0.74 8.92 13.06
C GLY A 62 -0.01 7.59 13.16
N PHE A 63 0.42 6.55 12.43
CA PHE A 63 -0.16 5.22 12.61
C PHE A 63 0.17 4.65 13.99
N LYS A 64 -0.81 4.00 14.61
CA LYS A 64 -0.60 3.26 15.86
C LYS A 64 0.19 1.98 15.61
N GLU A 65 0.85 1.46 16.65
CA GLU A 65 1.72 0.28 16.54
C GLU A 65 1.03 -0.95 15.93
N GLY A 66 -0.25 -1.17 16.24
CA GLY A 66 -1.04 -2.27 15.67
C GLY A 66 -1.13 -2.21 14.13
N PRO A 67 -1.71 -1.14 13.56
CA PRO A 67 -1.70 -0.85 12.13
C PRO A 67 -0.29 -0.90 11.50
N VAL A 68 0.71 -0.24 12.11
CA VAL A 68 2.11 -0.22 11.62
C VAL A 68 2.64 -1.64 11.36
N MET A 69 2.44 -2.57 12.30
CA MET A 69 2.91 -3.94 12.13
C MET A 69 2.24 -4.67 10.96
N ARG A 70 0.95 -4.41 10.72
CA ARG A 70 0.18 -5.07 9.65
C ARG A 70 0.54 -4.49 8.29
N LEU A 71 0.59 -3.16 8.19
CA LEU A 71 0.99 -2.43 6.97
C LEU A 71 2.41 -2.81 6.55
N ALA A 72 3.38 -2.78 7.46
CA ALA A 72 4.76 -3.15 7.15
C ALA A 72 4.90 -4.62 6.70
N LYS A 73 4.07 -5.53 7.25
CA LYS A 73 4.05 -6.93 6.82
C LYS A 73 3.48 -7.05 5.40
N GLU A 74 2.42 -6.32 5.10
CA GLU A 74 1.79 -6.31 3.79
C GLU A 74 2.72 -5.71 2.72
N ALA A 75 3.33 -4.55 2.99
CA ALA A 75 4.32 -3.94 2.10
C ALA A 75 5.45 -4.92 1.74
N LYS A 76 5.96 -5.67 2.73
CA LYS A 76 6.96 -6.71 2.49
C LYS A 76 6.43 -7.85 1.62
N ALA A 77 5.23 -8.35 1.91
CA ALA A 77 4.61 -9.43 1.14
C ALA A 77 4.42 -9.05 -0.33
N LEU A 78 3.93 -7.83 -0.59
CA LEU A 78 3.79 -7.28 -1.94
C LEU A 78 5.15 -7.15 -2.65
N LYS A 79 6.19 -6.66 -1.96
CA LYS A 79 7.54 -6.51 -2.52
C LYS A 79 8.16 -7.85 -2.92
N ASP A 80 7.92 -8.90 -2.15
CA ASP A 80 8.43 -10.24 -2.43
C ASP A 80 7.66 -10.96 -3.55
N ASN A 81 6.38 -10.63 -3.75
CA ASN A 81 5.56 -11.17 -4.85
C ASN A 81 5.78 -10.46 -6.19
N THR A 82 6.40 -9.28 -6.21
CA THR A 82 6.79 -8.54 -7.42
C THR A 82 8.17 -8.94 -7.99
N LYS A 83 8.83 -9.97 -7.45
CA LYS A 83 10.13 -10.46 -7.90
C LYS A 83 10.04 -11.58 -8.93
#